data_AF-A0A0J8DAD7-F1
#
_entry.id   AF-A0A0J8DAD7-F1
#
_cell.length_a   1.000
_cell.length_b   1.000
_cell.length_c   1.000
_cell.angle_alpha   90.00
_cell.angle_beta   90.00
_cell.angle_gamma   90.00
#
_symmetry.space_group_name_H-M   'P 1'
#
loop_
_entity.id
_entity.type
_entity.pdbx_description
1 polymer ?
#
loop_
_entity_poly.entity_id
_entity_poly.type
_entity_poly.pdbx_seq_one_letter_code
_entity_poly.pdbx_strand_id
1 'polypeptide(L)'
;MKNLRKRKKGGFTLIEMVVVIAIVVIIAAIAIPQALKAVNKSRASTDIANARAYAGQIMNRIANDDVKTVDAAGDDTENNVLKSGTAKAITNATTGTNASAGTATDLLGSSVAPLKLDDTQGWFVKYTKDPNGNDSIEILVGKAAGTAKRIYPSVDSGSEWANYVK
;
A
#
# COMPACT_ATOMS: atom_id res chain seq x y z
N MET A 1 66.48 16.60 -32.64
CA MET A 1 65.86 16.97 -31.35
C MET A 1 64.34 16.87 -31.50
N LYS A 2 63.64 16.38 -30.47
CA LYS A 2 62.27 15.81 -30.53
C LYS A 2 61.20 16.74 -31.13
N ASN A 3 60.47 16.25 -32.13
CA ASN A 3 59.27 16.86 -32.68
C ASN A 3 58.12 16.83 -31.65
N LEU A 4 57.77 17.97 -31.06
CA LEU A 4 56.58 18.09 -30.21
C LEU A 4 55.32 18.11 -31.08
N ARG A 5 54.63 16.97 -31.17
CA ARG A 5 53.29 16.88 -31.75
C ARG A 5 52.33 17.78 -30.96
N LYS A 6 51.87 18.89 -31.56
CA LYS A 6 50.77 19.72 -31.03
C LYS A 6 49.52 18.84 -30.89
N ARG A 7 49.16 18.44 -29.66
CA ARG A 7 47.85 17.86 -29.39
C ARG A 7 46.81 18.98 -29.53
N LYS A 8 45.92 18.89 -30.52
CA LYS A 8 44.72 19.73 -30.57
C LYS A 8 43.90 19.42 -29.31
N LYS A 9 43.86 20.36 -28.37
CA LYS A 9 42.92 20.31 -27.24
C LYS A 9 41.56 20.76 -27.76
N GLY A 10 40.75 19.81 -28.22
CA GLY A 10 39.31 20.04 -28.41
C GLY A 10 38.64 19.96 -27.04
N GLY A 11 38.44 21.10 -26.40
CA GLY A 11 37.60 21.21 -25.21
C GLY A 11 36.17 21.54 -25.61
N PHE A 12 35.19 21.04 -24.85
CA PHE A 12 33.81 21.49 -24.94
C PHE A 12 33.75 23.00 -24.74
N THR A 13 33.02 23.68 -25.63
CA THR A 13 32.71 25.09 -25.49
C THR A 13 31.63 25.27 -24.42
N LEU A 14 31.66 26.41 -23.73
CA LEU A 14 30.66 26.71 -22.70
C LEU A 14 29.25 26.79 -23.30
N ILE A 15 29.14 27.26 -24.55
CA ILE A 15 27.89 27.32 -25.30
C ILE A 15 27.33 25.92 -25.63
N GLU A 16 28.19 24.94 -25.93
CA GLU A 16 27.74 23.56 -26.17
C GLU A 16 27.07 22.96 -24.95
N MET A 17 27.59 23.22 -23.74
CA MET A 17 26.93 22.74 -22.52
C MET A 17 25.65 23.50 -22.19
N VAL A 18 25.56 24.80 -22.50
CA VAL A 18 24.34 25.60 -22.29
C VAL A 18 23.18 25.11 -23.16
N VAL A 19 23.44 24.79 -24.44
CA VAL A 19 22.38 24.29 -25.34
C VAL A 19 21.90 22.90 -24.90
N VAL A 20 22.81 22.03 -24.42
CA VAL A 20 22.45 20.69 -23.95
C VAL A 20 21.57 20.74 -22.71
N ILE A 21 21.94 21.52 -21.69
CA ILE A 21 21.11 21.64 -20.48
C ILE A 21 19.73 22.24 -20.78
N ALA A 22 19.65 23.18 -21.73
CA ALA A 22 18.39 23.79 -22.13
C ALA A 22 17.40 22.75 -22.67
N ILE A 23 17.85 21.84 -23.52
CA ILE A 23 17.00 20.77 -24.07
C ILE A 23 16.64 19.74 -23.00
N VAL A 24 17.59 19.35 -22.14
CA VAL A 24 17.34 18.40 -21.05
C VAL A 24 16.27 18.93 -20.08
N VAL A 25 16.30 20.22 -19.75
CA VAL A 25 15.29 20.85 -18.88
C VAL A 25 13.89 20.78 -19.49
N ILE A 26 13.74 21.02 -20.79
CA ILE A 26 12.45 20.95 -21.48
C ILE A 26 11.89 19.52 -21.44
N ILE A 27 12.73 18.51 -21.71
CA ILE A 27 12.30 17.10 -21.66
C ILE A 27 11.96 16.69 -20.21
N ALA A 28 12.82 17.05 -19.26
CA ALA A 28 12.64 16.74 -17.85
C ALA A 28 11.32 17.30 -17.30
N ALA A 29 10.90 18.50 -17.73
CA ALA A 29 9.66 19.12 -17.30
C ALA A 29 8.41 18.27 -17.61
N ILE A 30 8.41 17.50 -18.71
CA ILE A 30 7.30 16.63 -19.11
C ILE A 30 7.50 15.21 -18.56
N ALA A 31 8.73 14.70 -18.63
CA ALA A 31 9.04 13.32 -18.27
C ALA A 31 8.92 13.06 -16.76
N ILE A 32 9.38 13.98 -15.91
CA ILE A 32 9.36 13.81 -14.44
C ILE A 32 7.94 13.61 -13.89
N PRO A 33 6.95 14.48 -14.16
CA PRO A 33 5.60 14.30 -13.60
C PRO A 33 4.93 13.02 -14.12
N GLN A 34 5.20 12.60 -15.36
CA GLN A 34 4.70 11.33 -15.90
C GLN A 34 5.36 10.12 -15.21
N ALA A 35 6.68 10.16 -15.01
CA ALA A 35 7.41 9.11 -14.32
C ALA A 35 6.92 8.95 -12.88
N LEU A 36 6.69 10.04 -12.15
CA LEU A 36 6.15 10.00 -10.78
C LEU A 36 4.75 9.37 -10.74
N LYS A 37 3.87 9.72 -11.69
CA LYS A 37 2.54 9.08 -11.80
C LYS A 37 2.64 7.58 -12.06
N ALA A 38 3.56 7.16 -12.94
CA ALA A 38 3.77 5.74 -13.24
C ALA A 38 4.27 4.96 -12.01
N VAL A 39 5.21 5.54 -11.24
CA VAL A 39 5.69 4.94 -9.99
C VAL A 39 4.56 4.83 -8.97
N ASN A 40 3.74 5.87 -8.79
CA ASN A 40 2.61 5.84 -7.87
C ASN A 40 1.54 4.83 -8.30
N LYS A 41 1.25 4.72 -9.61
CA LYS A 41 0.35 3.68 -10.17
C LYS A 41 0.87 2.27 -9.85
N SER A 42 2.18 2.04 -9.97
CA SER A 42 2.80 0.75 -9.62
C SER A 42 2.69 0.44 -8.11
N ARG A 43 2.92 1.44 -7.25
CA ARG A 43 2.75 1.33 -5.80
C ARG A 43 1.30 1.00 -5.42
N ALA A 44 0.34 1.73 -5.97
CA ALA A 44 -1.09 1.49 -5.75
C ALA A 44 -1.52 0.09 -6.23
N SER A 45 -1.02 -0.35 -7.40
CA SER A 45 -1.28 -1.69 -7.91
C SER A 45 -0.72 -2.79 -7.00
N THR A 46 0.49 -2.58 -6.47
CA THR A 46 1.12 -3.49 -5.49
C THR A 46 0.28 -3.61 -4.23
N ASP A 47 -0.21 -2.49 -3.69
CA ASP A 47 -1.08 -2.50 -2.52
C ASP A 47 -2.40 -3.24 -2.80
N ILE A 48 -3.03 -3.03 -3.95
CA ILE A 48 -4.25 -3.77 -4.32
C ILE A 48 -3.99 -5.27 -4.46
N ALA A 49 -2.83 -5.66 -5.01
CA ALA A 49 -2.43 -7.07 -5.09
C ALA A 49 -2.21 -7.67 -3.69
N ASN A 50 -1.55 -6.94 -2.79
CA ASN A 50 -1.37 -7.35 -1.39
C ASN A 50 -2.73 -7.48 -0.68
N ALA A 51 -3.66 -6.54 -0.90
CA ALA A 51 -5.02 -6.60 -0.35
C ALA A 51 -5.74 -7.89 -0.75
N ARG A 52 -5.64 -8.29 -2.03
CA ARG A 52 -6.21 -9.56 -2.53
C ARG A 52 -5.59 -10.77 -1.86
N ALA A 53 -4.25 -10.77 -1.71
CA ALA A 53 -3.55 -11.86 -1.03
C ALA A 53 -3.98 -11.97 0.44
N TYR A 54 -4.07 -10.84 1.16
CA TYR A 54 -4.50 -10.80 2.55
C TYR A 54 -5.95 -11.25 2.72
N ALA A 55 -6.85 -10.83 1.83
CA ALA A 55 -8.23 -11.29 1.83
C ALA A 55 -8.32 -12.82 1.71
N GLY A 56 -7.60 -13.42 0.76
CA GLY A 56 -7.60 -14.87 0.58
C GLY A 56 -7.00 -15.63 1.76
N GLN A 57 -5.91 -15.11 2.34
CA GLN A 57 -5.28 -15.72 3.53
C GLN A 57 -6.20 -15.67 4.75
N ILE A 58 -6.83 -14.52 5.02
CA ILE A 58 -7.75 -14.37 6.15
C ILE A 58 -8.98 -15.26 5.96
N MET A 59 -9.54 -15.32 4.75
CA MET A 59 -10.66 -16.24 4.45
C MET A 59 -10.28 -17.70 4.71
N ASN A 60 -9.09 -18.14 4.28
CA ASN A 60 -8.62 -19.49 4.54
C ASN A 60 -8.47 -19.77 6.05
N ARG A 61 -7.95 -18.79 6.81
CA ARG A 61 -7.83 -18.92 8.26
C ARG A 61 -9.17 -18.96 8.98
N ILE A 62 -10.15 -18.18 8.53
CA ILE A 62 -11.52 -18.26 9.05
C ILE A 62 -12.13 -19.63 8.73
N ALA A 63 -11.91 -20.16 7.53
CA ALA A 63 -12.42 -21.48 7.13
C ALA A 63 -11.79 -22.65 7.91
N ASN A 64 -10.55 -22.50 8.38
CA ASN A 64 -9.84 -23.49 9.20
C ASN A 64 -10.00 -23.24 10.72
N ASP A 65 -10.89 -22.33 11.14
CA ASP A 65 -11.08 -21.92 12.54
C ASP A 65 -9.84 -21.34 13.25
N ASP A 66 -8.79 -20.94 12.52
CA ASP A 66 -7.57 -20.29 13.03
C ASP A 66 -7.81 -18.83 13.47
N VAL A 67 -8.93 -18.24 13.05
CA VAL A 67 -9.39 -16.89 13.41
C VAL A 67 -10.88 -16.99 13.74
N LYS A 68 -11.26 -16.55 14.95
CA LYS A 68 -12.65 -16.58 15.37
C LYS A 68 -13.43 -15.39 14.84
N THR A 69 -14.66 -15.63 14.40
CA THR A 69 -15.61 -14.58 14.05
C THR A 69 -16.70 -14.51 15.12
N VAL A 70 -17.09 -13.29 15.49
CA VAL A 70 -18.23 -13.07 16.40
C VAL A 70 -19.28 -12.19 15.77
N ASP A 71 -20.51 -12.46 16.15
CA ASP A 71 -21.63 -11.58 15.85
C ASP A 71 -21.47 -10.27 16.62
N ALA A 72 -22.08 -9.20 16.10
CA ALA A 72 -21.84 -7.85 16.62
C ALA A 72 -22.25 -7.62 18.09
N ALA A 73 -22.86 -8.61 18.74
CA ALA A 73 -23.31 -8.60 20.13
C ALA A 73 -22.52 -9.55 21.07
N GLY A 74 -21.56 -10.32 20.56
CA GLY A 74 -20.74 -11.23 21.39
C GLY A 74 -19.60 -10.50 22.08
N ASP A 75 -19.52 -10.62 23.41
CA ASP A 75 -18.35 -10.26 24.22
C ASP A 75 -17.46 -11.50 24.34
N ASP A 76 -16.26 -11.47 23.75
CA ASP A 76 -15.25 -12.49 23.99
C ASP A 76 -13.85 -11.91 24.16
N THR A 77 -13.34 -12.13 25.36
CA THR A 77 -12.00 -11.79 25.87
C THR A 77 -10.87 -12.61 25.24
N GLU A 78 -11.07 -13.23 24.08
CA GLU A 78 -10.07 -14.07 23.41
C GLU A 78 -9.35 -13.37 22.25
N ASN A 79 -8.06 -13.65 22.18
CA ASN A 79 -7.13 -13.05 21.26
C ASN A 79 -7.29 -13.60 19.83
N ASN A 80 -8.20 -13.05 19.03
CA ASN A 80 -8.09 -12.74 17.57
C ASN A 80 -9.46 -12.69 16.91
N VAL A 81 -10.37 -11.93 17.50
CA VAL A 81 -11.76 -11.95 17.06
C VAL A 81 -12.01 -10.95 15.94
N LEU A 82 -12.65 -11.40 14.86
CA LEU A 82 -13.25 -10.55 13.82
C LEU A 82 -14.74 -10.37 14.10
N LYS A 83 -15.13 -9.15 14.45
CA LYS A 83 -16.52 -8.81 14.70
C LYS A 83 -17.21 -8.41 13.39
N SER A 84 -18.36 -9.02 13.11
CA SER A 84 -19.14 -8.70 11.91
C SER A 84 -19.42 -7.20 11.83
N GLY A 85 -19.15 -6.60 10.68
CA GLY A 85 -19.37 -5.18 10.41
C GLY A 85 -18.32 -4.23 11.00
N THR A 86 -17.34 -4.72 11.77
CA THR A 86 -16.30 -3.88 12.38
C THR A 86 -14.96 -4.05 11.67
N ALA A 87 -14.30 -2.93 11.35
CA ALA A 87 -12.94 -2.96 10.81
C ALA A 87 -11.92 -3.14 11.95
N LYS A 88 -11.02 -4.11 11.81
CA LYS A 88 -9.94 -4.43 12.75
C LYS A 88 -8.59 -4.17 12.07
N ALA A 89 -7.65 -3.59 12.81
CA ALA A 89 -6.31 -3.36 12.30
C ALA A 89 -5.62 -4.68 12.00
N ILE A 90 -4.84 -4.69 10.92
CA ILE A 90 -3.95 -5.79 10.57
C ILE A 90 -2.54 -5.36 11.01
N THR A 91 -2.09 -5.85 12.16
CA THR A 91 -0.80 -5.47 12.76
C THR A 91 0.11 -6.67 12.94
N ASN A 92 1.39 -6.50 12.63
CA ASN A 92 2.41 -7.51 12.88
C ASN A 92 2.69 -7.64 14.37
N ALA A 93 2.85 -8.87 14.86
CA ALA A 93 3.58 -9.09 16.09
C ALA A 93 5.09 -8.89 15.82
N THR A 94 5.60 -7.66 15.98
CA THR A 94 6.82 -7.33 16.78
C THR A 94 7.24 -5.85 16.67
N THR A 95 7.29 -5.21 17.85
CA THR A 95 8.04 -4.00 18.27
C THR A 95 7.88 -2.69 17.48
N GLY A 96 7.18 -1.72 18.10
CA GLY A 96 7.51 -0.30 17.97
C GLY A 96 6.33 0.68 17.93
N THR A 97 5.74 0.95 19.10
CA THR A 97 5.09 2.22 19.52
C THR A 97 4.35 3.06 18.46
N ASN A 98 3.03 2.86 18.39
CA ASN A 98 2.00 3.86 18.76
C ASN A 98 0.64 3.40 18.21
N ALA A 99 0.03 2.41 18.86
CA ALA A 99 -1.36 2.06 18.62
C ALA A 99 -2.03 1.80 19.98
N SER A 100 -2.59 2.85 20.58
CA SER A 100 -3.55 2.67 21.66
C SER A 100 -4.91 2.42 21.04
N ALA A 101 -5.30 1.14 20.99
CA ALA A 101 -6.66 0.62 21.27
C ALA A 101 -6.73 -0.86 20.88
N GLY A 102 -6.43 -1.74 21.85
CA GLY A 102 -6.73 -3.17 21.81
C GLY A 102 -5.72 -4.02 21.05
N THR A 103 -5.11 -4.99 21.73
CA THR A 103 -4.26 -6.03 21.14
C THR A 103 -5.10 -6.93 20.22
N ALA A 104 -5.26 -6.49 18.98
CA ALA A 104 -5.69 -7.29 17.85
C ALA A 104 -4.56 -8.27 17.51
N THR A 105 -4.65 -9.50 18.00
CA THR A 105 -3.78 -10.57 17.53
C THR A 105 -3.85 -10.70 16.01
N ASP A 106 -2.68 -10.99 15.46
CA ASP A 106 -2.33 -10.89 14.06
C ASP A 106 -3.20 -11.78 13.16
N LEU A 107 -4.04 -11.14 12.35
CA LEU A 107 -4.97 -11.75 11.40
C LEU A 107 -4.27 -12.49 10.25
N LEU A 108 -2.99 -12.24 10.02
CA LEU A 108 -2.20 -12.87 8.95
C LEU A 108 -1.04 -13.72 9.49
N GLY A 109 -0.82 -13.72 10.81
CA GLY A 109 0.14 -14.60 11.51
C GLY A 109 1.60 -14.41 11.08
N SER A 110 1.88 -13.38 10.28
CA SER A 110 3.17 -13.08 9.66
C SER A 110 3.19 -11.63 9.18
N SER A 111 4.40 -11.11 8.93
CA SER A 111 4.62 -9.70 8.67
C SER A 111 3.88 -9.17 7.44
N VAL A 112 2.89 -8.30 7.67
CA VAL A 112 2.24 -7.39 6.74
C VAL A 112 3.25 -6.35 6.27
N ALA A 113 3.33 -6.16 4.96
CA ALA A 113 4.18 -5.14 4.36
C ALA A 113 3.55 -3.75 4.53
N PRO A 114 4.34 -2.69 4.77
CA PRO A 114 3.81 -1.34 4.75
C PRO A 114 3.23 -1.00 3.37
N LEU A 115 2.21 -0.14 3.36
CA LEU A 115 1.62 0.39 2.13
C LEU A 115 2.69 1.10 1.32
N LYS A 116 2.70 0.86 0.01
CA LYS A 116 3.69 1.41 -0.91
C LYS A 116 3.30 2.80 -1.40
N LEU A 117 2.01 3.09 -1.50
CA LEU A 117 1.52 4.40 -1.95
C LEU A 117 1.62 5.46 -0.86
N ASP A 118 1.13 5.15 0.35
CA ASP A 118 1.18 6.00 1.54
C ASP A 118 1.53 5.13 2.76
N ASP A 119 2.79 5.17 3.18
CA ASP A 119 3.32 4.38 4.29
C ASP A 119 2.89 4.92 5.66
N THR A 120 2.21 6.07 5.72
CA THR A 120 1.64 6.62 6.95
C THR A 120 0.31 5.98 7.32
N GLN A 121 -0.28 5.23 6.40
CA GLN A 121 -1.53 4.49 6.59
C GLN A 121 -1.27 3.03 6.95
N GLY A 122 -2.28 2.41 7.56
CA GLY A 122 -2.28 1.00 7.93
C GLY A 122 -3.35 0.20 7.19
N TRP A 123 -3.22 -1.11 7.27
CA TRP A 123 -4.18 -2.07 6.76
C TRP A 123 -5.24 -2.39 7.80
N PHE A 124 -6.48 -2.52 7.35
CA PHE A 124 -7.62 -2.93 8.16
C PHE A 124 -8.42 -3.98 7.41
N VAL A 125 -9.03 -4.89 8.16
CA VAL A 125 -9.96 -5.89 7.63
C VAL A 125 -11.32 -5.69 8.26
N LYS A 126 -12.37 -5.70 7.45
CA LYS A 126 -13.75 -5.81 7.92
C LYS A 126 -14.33 -7.09 7.36
N TYR A 127 -14.85 -7.91 8.24
CA TYR A 127 -15.57 -9.12 7.88
C TYR A 127 -17.05 -8.87 8.14
N THR A 128 -17.92 -9.33 7.25
CA THR A 128 -19.37 -9.32 7.44
C THR A 128 -19.86 -10.73 7.25
N LYS A 129 -20.34 -11.32 8.35
CA LYS A 129 -21.01 -12.62 8.35
C LYS A 129 -22.44 -12.45 7.86
N ASP A 130 -22.84 -13.19 6.84
CA ASP A 130 -24.23 -13.23 6.36
C ASP A 130 -24.90 -14.50 6.90
N PRO A 131 -26.04 -14.41 7.60
CA PRO A 131 -26.82 -15.57 8.04
C PRO A 131 -27.16 -16.57 6.92
N ASN A 132 -27.14 -16.13 5.65
CA ASN A 132 -27.42 -16.95 4.48
C ASN A 132 -26.17 -17.62 3.88
N GLY A 133 -25.00 -17.48 4.51
CA GLY A 133 -23.74 -18.10 4.07
C GLY A 133 -22.94 -17.31 3.02
N ASN A 134 -23.34 -16.07 2.72
CA ASN A 134 -22.61 -15.18 1.79
C ASN A 134 -21.65 -14.25 2.54
N ASP A 135 -20.70 -14.84 3.24
CA ASP A 135 -19.72 -14.05 3.99
C ASP A 135 -18.89 -13.15 3.07
N SER A 136 -18.55 -11.96 3.55
CA SER A 136 -17.74 -11.01 2.79
C SER A 136 -16.58 -10.47 3.60
N ILE A 137 -15.45 -10.30 2.92
CA ILE A 137 -14.26 -9.65 3.47
C ILE A 137 -13.97 -8.37 2.68
N GLU A 138 -13.68 -7.32 3.42
CA GLU A 138 -13.27 -6.03 2.88
C GLU A 138 -11.88 -5.72 3.45
N ILE A 139 -10.93 -5.40 2.58
CA ILE A 139 -9.64 -4.86 3.01
C ILE A 139 -9.68 -3.35 2.79
N LEU A 140 -9.39 -2.63 3.87
CA LEU A 140 -9.39 -1.18 3.94
C LEU A 140 -8.00 -0.67 4.27
N VAL A 141 -7.73 0.56 3.87
CA VAL A 141 -6.50 1.29 4.14
C VAL A 141 -6.84 2.66 4.71
N GLY A 142 -6.07 3.11 5.69
CA GLY A 142 -6.28 4.43 6.28
C GLY A 142 -5.46 4.64 7.54
N LYS A 143 -5.61 5.83 8.15
CA LYS A 143 -4.92 6.16 9.40
C LYS A 143 -5.57 5.52 10.64
N ALA A 144 -6.87 5.23 10.56
CA ALA A 144 -7.67 4.63 11.62
C ALA A 144 -8.82 3.82 11.02
N ALA A 145 -9.30 2.82 11.77
CA ALA A 145 -10.33 1.88 11.30
C ALA A 145 -11.63 2.58 10.85
N GLY A 146 -12.11 3.58 11.58
CA GLY A 146 -13.37 4.27 11.29
C GLY A 146 -13.33 5.20 10.07
N THR A 147 -12.15 5.59 9.62
CA THR A 147 -11.96 6.46 8.44
C THR A 147 -11.33 5.72 7.26
N ALA A 148 -10.97 4.45 7.45
CA ALA A 148 -10.31 3.65 6.43
C ALA A 148 -11.22 3.46 5.21
N LYS A 149 -10.61 3.44 4.03
CA LYS A 149 -11.29 3.31 2.75
C LYS A 149 -11.00 1.95 2.14
N ARG A 150 -12.02 1.35 1.54
CA ARG A 150 -11.94 0.01 0.97
C ARG A 150 -11.11 0.02 -0.31
N ILE A 151 -10.22 -0.97 -0.44
CA ILE A 151 -9.46 -1.23 -1.68
C ILE A 151 -9.67 -2.64 -2.24
N TYR A 152 -10.30 -3.53 -1.48
CA TYR A 152 -10.74 -4.86 -1.91
C TYR A 152 -12.15 -5.16 -1.35
N PRO A 153 -13.06 -5.79 -2.12
CA PRO A 153 -12.87 -6.38 -3.45
C PRO A 153 -12.81 -5.36 -4.60
N SER A 154 -13.33 -4.16 -4.37
CA SER A 154 -13.24 -3.01 -5.26
C SER A 154 -12.77 -1.78 -4.50
N VAL A 155 -12.09 -0.90 -5.23
CA VAL A 155 -11.57 0.35 -4.67
C VAL A 155 -12.70 1.36 -4.53
N ASP A 156 -12.87 1.90 -3.33
CA ASP A 156 -13.86 2.93 -3.02
C ASP A 156 -13.49 4.25 -3.73
N SER A 157 -14.48 4.93 -4.31
CA SER A 157 -14.29 6.11 -5.16
C SER A 157 -13.70 7.32 -4.41
N GLY A 158 -13.86 7.36 -3.09
CA GLY A 158 -13.26 8.36 -2.22
C GLY A 158 -11.86 8.03 -1.68
N SER A 159 -11.24 6.93 -2.13
CA SER A 159 -9.89 6.54 -1.72
C SER A 159 -8.81 7.14 -2.63
N GLU A 160 -7.60 7.33 -2.10
CA GLU A 160 -6.45 7.79 -2.91
C GLU A 160 -6.10 6.80 -4.03
N TRP A 161 -6.28 5.51 -3.78
CA TRP A 161 -6.09 4.41 -4.74
C TRP A 161 -7.05 4.50 -5.93
N ALA A 162 -8.23 5.12 -5.79
CA ALA A 162 -9.20 5.25 -6.88
C ALA A 162 -8.64 6.02 -8.09
N ASN A 163 -7.73 6.97 -7.85
CA ASN A 163 -7.05 7.72 -8.90
C ASN A 163 -6.10 6.84 -9.74
N TYR A 164 -5.79 5.64 -9.25
CA TYR A 164 -4.84 4.71 -9.83
C TYR A 164 -5.50 3.39 -10.28
N VAL A 165 -6.83 3.28 -10.32
CA VAL A 165 -7.52 2.06 -10.79
C VAL A 165 -8.34 2.27 -12.08
N LYS A 166 -8.48 3.52 -12.51
CA LYS A 166 -8.99 3.85 -13.84
C LYS A 166 -8.06 3.36 -14.95
#